data_AF-A0A2D4YAA4-F1
#
_entry.id   AF-A0A2D4YAA4-F1
#
_cell.length_a   1.000
_cell.length_b   1.000
_cell.length_c   1.000
_cell.angle_alpha   90.00
_cell.angle_beta   90.00
_cell.angle_gamma   90.00
#
_symmetry.space_group_name_H-M   'P 1'
#
loop_
_entity.id
_entity.type
_entity.pdbx_description
1 polymer ?
#
loop_
_entity_poly.entity_id
_entity_poly.type
_entity_poly.pdbx_seq_one_letter_code
_entity_poly.pdbx_strand_id
1 'polypeptide(L)'
;MNTYIIFGILALIGIFALVSWNSKRNSNTYEIAENKSELLNREIRQKQRGLKLTVSYDYGEITKTISEKATAEIIKSTMESTNWNEFHIVELEDENGNGYKALHVSGSLGDDGLASGFVTDDDHILLVKPLETVEQMTEILLDFLKGEEIWRNKYEYK
;
A
#
# COMPACT_ATOMS: atom_id res chain seq x y z
N MET A 1 64.72 -26.77 16.31
CA MET A 1 63.64 -27.04 15.34
C MET A 1 62.29 -26.93 16.05
N ASN A 2 61.82 -25.72 16.37
CA ASN A 2 60.51 -25.50 17.03
C ASN A 2 59.94 -24.08 16.88
N THR A 3 60.69 -23.12 16.34
CA THR A 3 60.23 -21.72 16.18
C THR A 3 59.39 -21.50 14.92
N TYR A 4 59.64 -22.24 13.83
CA TYR A 4 58.98 -22.01 12.53
C TYR A 4 57.53 -22.50 12.44
N ILE A 5 57.10 -23.41 13.33
CA ILE A 5 55.73 -23.96 13.33
C ILE A 5 54.74 -22.98 13.98
N ILE A 6 55.17 -22.22 15.00
CA ILE A 6 54.32 -21.29 15.74
C ILE A 6 53.98 -20.04 14.90
N PHE A 7 54.94 -19.53 14.12
CA PHE A 7 54.70 -18.38 13.23
C PHE A 7 53.74 -18.72 12.06
N GLY A 8 53.74 -19.97 11.57
CA GLY A 8 52.84 -20.40 10.51
C GLY A 8 51.36 -20.43 10.92
N ILE A 9 51.07 -20.81 12.17
CA ILE A 9 49.69 -20.87 12.70
C ILE A 9 49.13 -19.46 12.95
N LEU A 10 49.95 -18.53 13.47
CA LEU A 10 49.53 -17.15 13.70
C LEU A 10 49.21 -16.39 12.39
N ALA A 11 49.94 -16.67 11.30
CA ALA A 11 49.67 -16.06 9.99
C ALA A 11 48.31 -16.52 9.41
N LEU A 12 47.95 -17.79 9.56
CA LEU A 12 46.68 -18.34 9.07
C LEU A 12 45.47 -17.79 9.84
N ILE A 13 45.59 -17.62 11.17
CA ILE A 13 44.53 -17.02 12.00
C ILE A 13 44.31 -15.55 11.63
N GLY A 14 45.38 -14.79 11.35
CA GLY A 14 45.29 -13.40 10.90
C GLY A 14 44.56 -13.23 9.57
N ILE A 15 44.78 -14.13 8.61
CA ILE A 15 44.10 -14.10 7.31
C ILE A 15 42.61 -14.41 7.47
N PHE A 16 42.23 -15.39 8.28
CA PHE A 16 40.82 -15.71 8.56
C PHE A 16 40.07 -14.57 9.26
N ALA A 17 40.73 -13.88 10.20
CA ALA A 17 40.17 -12.71 10.87
C ALA A 17 39.94 -11.53 9.89
N LEU A 18 40.88 -11.29 8.97
CA LEU A 18 40.74 -10.23 7.95
C LEU A 18 39.65 -10.56 6.92
N VAL A 19 39.55 -11.80 6.47
CA VAL A 19 38.50 -12.23 5.52
C VAL A 19 37.11 -12.14 6.16
N SER A 20 36.95 -12.60 7.40
CA SER A 20 35.66 -12.52 8.11
C SER A 20 35.25 -11.08 8.43
N TRP A 21 36.20 -10.21 8.79
CA TRP A 21 35.93 -8.78 9.04
C TRP A 21 35.57 -8.03 7.76
N ASN A 22 36.25 -8.31 6.64
CA ASN A 22 35.96 -7.67 5.36
C ASN A 22 34.62 -8.16 4.77
N SER A 23 34.28 -9.44 4.95
CA SER A 23 32.98 -10.00 4.57
C SER A 23 31.82 -9.35 5.35
N LYS A 24 31.98 -9.18 6.67
CA LYS A 24 30.95 -8.57 7.53
C LYS A 24 30.75 -7.07 7.24
N ARG A 25 31.79 -6.38 6.77
CA ARG A 25 31.70 -4.97 6.36
C ARG A 25 31.02 -4.80 5.00
N ASN A 26 31.28 -5.71 4.05
CA ASN A 26 30.61 -5.71 2.75
C ASN A 26 29.13 -6.09 2.84
N SER A 27 28.75 -7.08 3.67
CA SER A 27 27.35 -7.46 3.85
C SER A 27 26.51 -6.30 4.40
N ASN A 28 27.01 -5.63 5.44
CA ASN A 28 26.31 -4.49 6.04
C ASN A 28 26.17 -3.32 5.06
N THR A 29 27.15 -3.10 4.20
CA THR A 29 27.10 -2.01 3.20
C THR A 29 26.11 -2.31 2.09
N TYR A 30 26.04 -3.58 1.65
CA TYR A 30 25.07 -4.03 0.65
C TYR A 30 23.63 -3.98 1.19
N GLU A 31 23.41 -4.48 2.41
CA GLU A 31 22.11 -4.49 3.08
C GLU A 31 21.58 -3.07 3.34
N ILE A 32 22.46 -2.11 3.66
CA ILE A 32 22.10 -0.69 3.78
C ILE A 32 21.79 -0.06 2.41
N ALA A 33 22.55 -0.39 1.37
CA ALA A 33 22.32 0.12 0.03
C ALA A 33 21.03 -0.43 -0.60
N GLU A 34 20.72 -1.71 -0.36
CA GLU A 34 19.51 -2.39 -0.78
C GLU A 34 18.28 -1.82 -0.07
N ASN A 35 18.33 -1.66 1.26
CA ASN A 35 17.27 -0.97 2.02
C ASN A 35 17.02 0.45 1.50
N LYS A 36 18.07 1.22 1.22
CA LYS A 36 17.93 2.61 0.73
C LYS A 36 17.34 2.66 -0.68
N SER A 37 17.70 1.71 -1.54
CA SER A 37 17.12 1.53 -2.87
C SER A 37 15.64 1.15 -2.80
N GLU A 38 15.28 0.21 -1.94
CA GLU A 38 13.91 -0.23 -1.74
C GLU A 38 13.01 0.88 -1.20
N LEU A 39 13.52 1.66 -0.24
CA LEU A 39 12.81 2.83 0.31
C LEU A 39 12.58 3.91 -0.75
N LEU A 40 13.60 4.21 -1.56
CA LEU A 40 13.48 5.15 -2.67
C LEU A 40 12.48 4.66 -3.73
N ASN A 41 12.50 3.36 -4.06
CA ASN A 41 11.56 2.75 -5.00
C ASN A 41 10.13 2.74 -4.46
N ARG A 42 9.95 2.54 -3.15
CA ARG A 42 8.65 2.64 -2.47
C ARG A 42 8.12 4.08 -2.51
N GLU A 43 8.95 5.07 -2.21
CA GLU A 43 8.59 6.49 -2.31
C GLU A 43 8.23 6.88 -3.75
N ILE A 44 9.00 6.42 -4.74
CA ILE A 44 8.72 6.66 -6.16
C ILE A 44 7.41 6.00 -6.57
N ARG A 45 7.17 4.75 -6.16
CA ARG A 45 5.91 4.03 -6.43
C ARG A 45 4.72 4.75 -5.81
N GLN A 46 4.80 5.14 -4.53
CA GLN A 46 3.75 5.91 -3.86
C GLN A 46 3.48 7.24 -4.57
N LYS A 47 4.53 7.93 -5.02
CA LYS A 47 4.43 9.18 -5.79
C LYS A 47 3.87 8.98 -7.21
N GLN A 48 3.90 7.75 -7.74
CA GLN A 48 3.41 7.38 -9.07
C GLN A 48 2.11 6.58 -9.08
N ARG A 49 1.45 6.29 -7.94
CA ARG A 49 0.18 5.53 -7.91
C ARG A 49 -0.88 6.27 -8.71
N GLY A 50 -1.05 5.90 -9.97
CA GLY A 50 -2.19 6.28 -10.78
C GLY A 50 -3.34 5.35 -10.39
N LEU A 51 -4.17 5.80 -9.45
CA LEU A 51 -5.36 5.07 -9.06
C LEU A 51 -6.50 5.45 -10.01
N LYS A 52 -7.16 4.47 -10.60
CA LYS A 52 -8.37 4.69 -11.41
C LYS A 52 -9.56 4.85 -10.46
N LEU A 53 -10.39 5.87 -10.68
CA LEU A 53 -11.62 6.11 -9.94
C LEU A 53 -12.81 5.67 -10.76
N THR A 54 -13.59 4.74 -10.23
CA THR A 54 -14.83 4.27 -10.83
C THR A 54 -16.01 4.51 -9.89
N VAL A 55 -17.19 4.66 -10.49
CA VAL A 55 -18.47 4.72 -9.76
C VAL A 55 -19.40 3.68 -10.38
N SER A 56 -19.92 2.80 -9.53
CA SER A 56 -20.94 1.84 -9.90
C SER A 56 -22.26 2.18 -9.21
N TYR A 57 -23.36 1.98 -9.94
CA TYR A 57 -24.73 2.19 -9.48
C TYR A 57 -25.62 1.06 -9.99
N ASP A 58 -26.92 1.11 -9.69
CA ASP A 58 -27.86 0.00 -9.95
C ASP A 58 -27.35 -1.31 -9.33
N TYR A 59 -26.99 -1.28 -8.05
CA TYR A 59 -26.41 -2.41 -7.30
C TYR A 59 -25.12 -2.98 -7.92
N GLY A 60 -24.37 -2.15 -8.65
CA GLY A 60 -23.11 -2.53 -9.27
C GLY A 60 -23.26 -3.04 -10.71
N GLU A 61 -24.47 -3.06 -11.29
CA GLU A 61 -24.68 -3.48 -12.68
C GLU A 61 -24.04 -2.52 -13.68
N ILE A 62 -23.99 -1.23 -13.35
CA ILE A 62 -23.46 -0.21 -14.25
C ILE A 62 -22.27 0.49 -13.59
N THR A 63 -21.09 0.36 -14.22
CA THR A 63 -19.86 1.01 -13.80
C THR A 63 -19.42 2.07 -14.81
N LYS A 64 -19.00 3.23 -14.29
CA LYS A 64 -18.39 4.31 -15.09
C LYS A 64 -17.02 4.66 -14.53
N THR A 65 -16.03 4.73 -15.41
CA THR A 65 -14.74 5.35 -15.08
C THR A 65 -14.89 6.86 -15.05
N ILE A 66 -14.60 7.46 -13.90
CA ILE A 66 -14.59 8.92 -13.73
C ILE A 66 -13.21 9.50 -14.07
N SER A 67 -12.14 8.78 -13.69
CA SER A 67 -10.77 9.17 -14.01
C SER A 67 -9.83 7.98 -14.03
N GLU A 68 -8.94 7.91 -15.00
CA GLU A 68 -7.81 6.96 -15.02
C GLU A 68 -6.71 7.32 -14.00
N LYS A 69 -6.77 8.54 -13.46
CA LYS A 69 -5.81 9.03 -12.47
C LYS A 69 -6.52 9.96 -11.49
N ALA A 70 -6.97 9.39 -10.38
CA ALA A 70 -7.68 10.09 -9.32
C ALA A 70 -6.79 11.16 -8.67
N THR A 71 -7.40 12.30 -8.36
CA THR A 71 -6.84 13.32 -7.46
C THR A 71 -7.78 13.52 -6.29
N ALA A 72 -7.31 14.18 -5.24
CA ALA A 72 -8.13 14.49 -4.07
C ALA A 72 -9.37 15.33 -4.46
N GLU A 73 -9.22 16.28 -5.38
CA GLU A 73 -10.31 17.13 -5.88
C GLU A 73 -11.34 16.33 -6.67
N ILE A 74 -10.89 15.42 -7.54
CA ILE A 74 -11.79 14.55 -8.32
C ILE A 74 -12.57 13.62 -7.38
N ILE A 75 -11.91 13.02 -6.39
CA ILE A 75 -12.58 12.18 -5.38
C ILE A 75 -13.65 12.99 -4.65
N LYS A 76 -13.30 14.16 -4.09
CA LYS A 76 -14.27 15.00 -3.36
C LYS A 76 -15.46 15.39 -4.22
N SER A 77 -15.21 15.86 -5.44
CA SER A 77 -16.29 16.24 -6.37
C SER A 77 -17.17 15.04 -6.75
N THR A 78 -16.60 13.85 -6.88
CA THR A 78 -17.35 12.61 -7.15
C THR A 78 -18.22 12.23 -5.95
N MET A 79 -17.66 12.24 -4.76
CA MET A 79 -18.39 11.92 -3.52
C MET A 79 -19.53 12.92 -3.26
N GLU A 80 -19.30 14.21 -3.50
CA GLU A 80 -20.30 15.28 -3.35
C GLU A 80 -21.44 15.21 -4.38
N SER A 81 -21.16 14.75 -5.60
CA SER A 81 -22.15 14.67 -6.70
C SER A 81 -22.92 13.36 -6.75
N THR A 82 -22.47 12.34 -6.01
CA THR A 82 -23.14 11.03 -5.95
C THR A 82 -24.41 11.13 -5.10
N ASN A 83 -25.52 10.56 -5.61
CA ASN A 83 -26.79 10.53 -4.88
C ASN A 83 -26.79 9.40 -3.84
N TRP A 84 -26.22 9.65 -2.67
CA TRP A 84 -26.14 8.66 -1.58
C TRP A 84 -27.48 8.25 -0.97
N ASN A 85 -28.63 8.78 -1.42
CA ASN A 85 -29.93 8.20 -1.07
C ASN A 85 -30.21 6.90 -1.83
N GLU A 86 -29.44 6.62 -2.88
CA GLU A 86 -29.47 5.38 -3.66
C GLU A 86 -28.15 4.62 -3.44
N PHE A 87 -28.19 3.31 -3.67
CA PHE A 87 -27.01 2.47 -3.51
C PHE A 87 -25.96 2.79 -4.59
N HIS A 88 -24.76 3.14 -4.14
CA HIS A 88 -23.60 3.39 -5.00
C HIS A 88 -22.37 2.66 -4.48
N ILE A 89 -21.40 2.43 -5.37
CA ILE A 89 -20.06 1.99 -5.03
C ILE A 89 -19.08 2.96 -5.69
N VAL A 90 -18.18 3.53 -4.90
CA VAL A 90 -17.09 4.38 -5.40
C VAL A 90 -15.77 3.70 -5.08
N GLU A 91 -14.99 3.39 -6.10
CA GLU A 91 -13.80 2.53 -5.98
C GLU A 91 -12.54 3.21 -6.53
N LEU A 92 -11.43 3.04 -5.81
CA LEU A 92 -10.09 3.38 -6.26
C LEU A 92 -9.31 2.10 -6.55
N GLU A 93 -9.03 1.86 -7.83
CA GLU A 93 -8.31 0.69 -8.33
C GLU A 93 -6.82 1.02 -8.54
N ASP A 94 -5.94 0.20 -7.97
CA ASP A 94 -4.48 0.27 -8.16
C ASP A 94 -4.02 -0.76 -9.20
N GLU A 95 -4.27 -0.46 -10.47
CA GLU A 95 -3.91 -1.34 -11.59
C GLU A 95 -2.41 -1.38 -11.88
N ASN A 96 -1.63 -0.48 -11.27
CA ASN A 96 -0.18 -0.35 -11.51
C ASN A 96 0.66 -1.16 -10.51
N GLY A 97 0.01 -1.87 -9.57
CA GLY A 97 0.63 -2.70 -8.56
C GLY A 97 0.96 -4.13 -9.02
N ASN A 98 1.67 -4.87 -8.18
CA ASN A 98 1.75 -6.33 -8.32
C ASN A 98 0.41 -6.92 -7.84
N GLY A 99 -0.46 -7.26 -8.78
CA GLY A 99 -1.79 -7.82 -8.52
C GLY A 99 -2.89 -6.77 -8.41
N TYR A 100 -4.15 -7.21 -8.49
CA TYR A 100 -5.30 -6.34 -8.31
C TYR A 100 -5.37 -5.89 -6.85
N LYS A 101 -5.54 -4.58 -6.66
CA LYS A 101 -5.84 -3.99 -5.34
C LYS A 101 -6.83 -2.85 -5.54
N ALA A 102 -7.92 -2.87 -4.80
CA ALA A 102 -8.88 -1.79 -4.81
C ALA A 102 -9.38 -1.49 -3.41
N LEU A 103 -9.73 -0.23 -3.16
CA LEU A 103 -10.49 0.15 -1.99
C LEU A 103 -11.78 0.83 -2.46
N HIS A 104 -12.91 0.33 -1.99
CA HIS A 104 -14.22 0.89 -2.29
C HIS A 104 -14.94 1.36 -1.04
N VAL A 105 -15.78 2.36 -1.22
CA VAL A 105 -16.81 2.77 -0.27
C VAL A 105 -18.15 2.61 -0.96
N SER A 106 -19.16 2.15 -0.23
CA SER A 106 -20.42 1.76 -0.84
C SER A 106 -21.61 1.93 0.09
N GLY A 107 -22.80 1.86 -0.50
CA GLY A 107 -24.05 1.82 0.22
C GLY A 107 -24.97 3.00 -0.06
N SER A 108 -25.92 3.20 0.86
CA SER A 108 -26.88 4.30 0.83
C SER A 108 -27.13 4.83 2.25
N LEU A 109 -27.45 6.13 2.37
CA LEU A 109 -27.94 6.75 3.60
C LEU A 109 -29.39 6.34 3.94
N GLY A 110 -30.04 5.60 3.04
CA GLY A 110 -31.35 4.99 3.24
C GLY A 110 -31.21 3.63 3.93
N ASP A 111 -31.64 2.58 3.24
CA ASP A 111 -31.88 1.27 3.86
C ASP A 111 -30.63 0.36 3.91
N ASP A 112 -29.63 0.58 3.05
CA ASP A 112 -28.48 -0.34 2.92
C ASP A 112 -27.35 -0.05 3.92
N GLY A 113 -27.30 1.18 4.46
CA GLY A 113 -26.20 1.66 5.28
C GLY A 113 -24.93 1.91 4.47
N LEU A 114 -23.85 2.32 5.14
CA LEU A 114 -22.57 2.67 4.51
C LEU A 114 -21.47 1.67 4.91
N ALA A 115 -20.61 1.34 3.95
CA ALA A 115 -19.53 0.38 4.12
C ALA A 115 -18.25 0.81 3.39
N SER A 116 -17.14 0.17 3.76
CA SER A 116 -15.88 0.25 3.04
C SER A 116 -15.24 -1.12 2.97
N GLY A 117 -14.72 -1.48 1.81
CA GLY A 117 -14.07 -2.76 1.54
C GLY A 117 -12.71 -2.57 0.89
N PHE A 118 -11.77 -3.45 1.22
CA PHE A 118 -10.49 -3.56 0.53
C PHE A 118 -10.41 -4.92 -0.14
N VAL A 119 -10.12 -4.90 -1.44
CA VAL A 119 -10.11 -6.07 -2.31
C VAL A 119 -8.71 -6.28 -2.85
N THR A 120 -8.25 -7.52 -2.83
CA THR A 120 -7.07 -7.99 -3.54
C THR A 120 -7.44 -9.16 -4.44
N ASP A 121 -6.48 -9.71 -5.18
CA ASP A 121 -6.67 -10.95 -5.93
C ASP A 121 -7.16 -12.13 -5.05
N ASP A 122 -6.74 -12.14 -3.78
CA ASP A 122 -6.93 -13.30 -2.88
C ASP A 122 -7.99 -13.07 -1.80
N ASP A 123 -8.36 -11.81 -1.51
CA ASP A 123 -9.12 -11.48 -0.31
C ASP A 123 -10.07 -10.29 -0.52
N HIS A 124 -11.13 -10.26 0.27
CA HIS A 124 -12.06 -9.14 0.39
C HIS A 124 -12.39 -8.94 1.86
N ILE A 125 -11.76 -7.93 2.44
CA ILE A 125 -11.92 -7.55 3.85
C ILE A 125 -12.76 -6.29 3.98
N LEU A 126 -13.52 -6.20 5.07
CA LEU A 126 -14.42 -5.08 5.33
C LEU A 126 -13.92 -4.24 6.50
N LEU A 127 -14.21 -2.95 6.46
CA LEU A 127 -13.95 -2.05 7.57
C LEU A 127 -14.76 -2.52 8.79
N VAL A 128 -14.07 -2.78 9.89
CA VAL A 128 -14.69 -3.30 11.13
C VAL A 128 -15.63 -2.27 11.76
N LYS A 129 -15.23 -1.00 11.74
CA LYS A 129 -16.02 0.09 12.32
C LYS A 129 -17.10 0.54 11.32
N PRO A 130 -18.38 0.57 11.72
CA PRO A 130 -19.46 1.09 10.88
C PRO A 130 -19.23 2.55 10.45
N LEU A 131 -19.67 2.88 9.25
CA LEU A 131 -19.68 4.24 8.72
C LEU A 131 -21.06 4.85 8.87
N GLU A 132 -21.10 6.14 9.18
CA GLU A 132 -22.32 6.90 9.42
C GLU A 132 -22.49 8.05 8.43
N THR A 133 -21.40 8.50 7.78
CA THR A 133 -21.46 9.67 6.90
C THR A 133 -20.62 9.52 5.63
N VAL A 134 -21.01 10.28 4.60
CA VAL A 134 -20.30 10.39 3.32
C VAL A 134 -18.91 11.02 3.50
N GLU A 135 -18.74 11.89 4.49
CA GLU A 135 -17.44 12.49 4.81
C GLU A 135 -16.45 11.43 5.30
N GLN A 136 -16.88 10.45 6.09
CA GLN A 136 -16.02 9.35 6.52
C GLN A 136 -15.59 8.47 5.34
N MET A 137 -16.53 8.16 4.42
CA MET A 137 -16.21 7.46 3.17
C MET A 137 -15.20 8.24 2.32
N THR A 138 -15.41 9.54 2.18
CA THR A 138 -14.52 10.43 1.43
C THR A 138 -13.12 10.45 2.04
N GLU A 139 -13.03 10.53 3.37
CA GLU A 139 -11.75 10.52 4.08
C GLU A 139 -10.98 9.21 3.85
N ILE A 140 -11.66 8.08 3.87
CA ILE A 140 -11.06 6.77 3.61
C ILE A 140 -10.45 6.70 2.21
N LEU A 141 -11.18 7.14 1.18
CA LEU A 141 -10.66 7.18 -0.20
C LEU A 141 -9.43 8.11 -0.32
N LEU A 142 -9.49 9.27 0.33
CA LEU A 142 -8.37 10.22 0.34
C LEU A 142 -7.14 9.67 1.07
N ASP A 143 -7.33 8.90 2.14
CA ASP A 143 -6.23 8.25 2.85
C ASP A 143 -5.66 7.07 2.07
N PHE A 144 -6.49 6.32 1.34
CA PHE A 144 -6.03 5.30 0.41
C PHE A 144 -5.18 5.88 -0.73
N LEU A 145 -5.60 7.03 -1.28
CA LEU A 145 -4.86 7.76 -2.31
C LEU A 145 -3.45 8.17 -1.83
N LYS A 146 -3.29 8.53 -0.55
CA LYS A 146 -2.00 8.95 0.02
C LYS A 146 -1.00 7.80 0.17
N GLY A 147 -1.47 6.55 0.26
CA GLY A 147 -0.61 5.38 0.35
C GLY A 147 -0.98 4.42 1.49
N GLU A 148 -0.45 3.20 1.37
CA GLU A 148 -0.84 2.06 2.21
C GLU A 148 -0.57 2.26 3.71
N GLU A 149 0.53 2.91 4.06
CA GLU A 149 0.88 3.23 5.45
C GLU A 149 -0.06 4.23 6.13
N ILE A 150 -0.80 5.04 5.37
CA ILE A 150 -1.71 6.03 5.93
C ILE A 150 -2.99 5.34 6.38
N TRP A 151 -3.67 4.66 5.46
CA TRP A 151 -4.98 4.07 5.75
C TRP A 151 -4.88 2.84 6.64
N ARG A 152 -3.87 1.96 6.46
CA ARG A 152 -3.74 0.73 7.28
C ARG A 152 -3.44 1.01 8.76
N ASN A 153 -2.77 2.12 9.05
CA ASN A 153 -2.50 2.52 10.44
C ASN A 153 -3.71 3.18 11.11
N LYS A 154 -4.67 3.64 10.32
CA LYS A 154 -5.83 4.40 10.80
C LYS A 154 -7.09 3.54 10.91
N TYR A 155 -7.24 2.55 10.04
CA TYR A 155 -8.46 1.78 9.89
C TYR A 155 -8.20 0.28 10.06
N GLU A 156 -9.12 -0.40 10.74
CA GLU A 156 -9.07 -1.84 10.93
C GLU A 156 -9.99 -2.54 9.92
N TYR A 157 -9.42 -3.43 9.11
CA TYR A 157 -10.14 -4.24 8.13
C TYR A 157 -9.94 -5.73 8.43
N LYS A 158 -10.99 -6.54 8.30
CA LYS A 158 -11.00 -7.98 8.58
C LYS A 158 -11.99 -8.74 7.70
#